data_AF-A0A7G7XKQ0-F1
#
_entry.id   AF-A0A7G7XKQ0-F1
#
_cell.length_a   1.000
_cell.length_b   1.000
_cell.length_c   1.000
_cell.angle_alpha   90.00
_cell.angle_beta   90.00
_cell.angle_gamma   90.00
#
_symmetry.space_group_name_H-M   'P 1'
#
loop_
_entity.id
_entity.type
_entity.pdbx_description
1 polymer ?
#
loop_
_entity_poly.entity_id
_entity_poly.type
_entity_poly.pdbx_seq_one_letter_code
_entity_poly.pdbx_strand_id
1 'polypeptide(L)'
;MNVMHNPELESRRNTLGKLFKRYEPQVHQHYQAIRQAVIRWEYSLGPTLELIPFERLIPSVSREGQPLASLSKASRESKNLQAYGFDADGQLILSISRFDKDVTTYGENVRYRHLFDGKALIVNAHIYEARPAESRLLSLCWTFSADNLNHYLSVTPPNNWYVRVDQLQAGRVARASTFATSWFKQLDYDLGYDPDQSLSTVMIGEHLHWQRGS
;
A
#
# COMPACT_ATOMS: atom_id res chain seq x y z
N MET A 1 -15.06 12.81 -9.37
CA MET A 1 -13.84 13.35 -10.03
C MET A 1 -13.48 12.45 -11.20
N ASN A 2 -13.19 12.95 -12.40
CA ASN A 2 -12.80 12.08 -13.52
C ASN A 2 -11.30 11.76 -13.44
N VAL A 3 -10.93 10.58 -12.91
CA VAL A 3 -9.52 10.18 -12.78
C VAL A 3 -9.00 9.42 -14.01
N MET A 4 -9.90 8.87 -14.81
CA MET A 4 -9.56 8.08 -16.00
C MET A 4 -8.94 8.92 -17.13
N HIS A 5 -9.47 10.13 -17.35
CA HIS A 5 -9.06 11.02 -18.45
C HIS A 5 -8.41 12.33 -17.98
N ASN A 6 -7.64 12.28 -16.89
CA ASN A 6 -6.97 13.45 -16.35
C ASN A 6 -5.56 13.62 -16.96
N PRO A 7 -5.26 14.71 -17.70
CA PRO A 7 -3.96 14.92 -18.34
C PRO A 7 -2.79 15.07 -17.34
N GLU A 8 -3.06 15.63 -16.16
CA GLU A 8 -2.05 15.79 -15.12
C GLU A 8 -1.64 14.42 -14.55
N LEU A 9 -2.62 13.55 -14.28
CA LEU A 9 -2.36 12.18 -13.85
C LEU A 9 -1.58 11.42 -14.93
N GLU A 10 -1.90 11.62 -16.21
CA GLU A 10 -1.15 11.02 -17.32
C GLU A 10 0.33 11.45 -17.32
N SER A 11 0.61 12.74 -17.20
CA SER A 11 1.98 13.25 -17.10
C SER A 11 2.74 12.65 -15.91
N ARG A 12 2.08 12.56 -14.74
CA ARG A 12 2.64 11.95 -13.53
C ARG A 12 2.91 10.46 -13.72
N ARG A 13 2.05 9.70 -14.40
CA ARG A 13 2.27 8.27 -14.73
C ARG A 13 3.52 8.08 -15.56
N ASN A 14 3.68 8.88 -16.61
CA ASN A 14 4.85 8.81 -17.49
C ASN A 14 6.14 9.08 -16.72
N THR A 15 6.11 10.06 -15.80
CA THR A 15 7.24 10.34 -14.90
C THR A 15 7.53 9.15 -13.98
N LEU A 16 6.50 8.58 -13.36
CA LEU A 16 6.64 7.44 -12.45
C LEU A 16 7.14 6.19 -13.18
N GLY A 17 6.73 5.96 -14.43
CA GLY A 17 7.25 4.88 -15.28
C GLY A 17 8.73 5.02 -15.61
N LYS A 18 9.23 6.26 -15.81
CA LYS A 18 10.68 6.52 -15.95
C LYS A 18 11.42 6.24 -14.64
N LEU A 19 10.87 6.65 -13.51
CA LEU A 19 11.44 6.37 -12.19
C LEU A 19 11.50 4.87 -11.90
N PHE A 20 10.46 4.11 -12.27
CA PHE A 20 10.43 2.65 -12.13
C PHE A 20 11.64 2.02 -12.82
N LYS A 21 11.88 2.34 -14.10
CA LYS A 21 12.99 1.77 -14.88
C LYS A 21 14.37 2.13 -14.31
N ARG A 22 14.51 3.35 -13.77
CA ARG A 22 15.75 3.79 -13.10
C ARG A 22 15.99 3.03 -11.79
N TYR A 23 14.91 2.70 -11.09
CA TYR A 23 14.95 2.14 -9.75
C TYR A 23 15.08 0.61 -9.73
N GLU A 24 14.42 -0.07 -10.66
CA GLU A 24 14.34 -1.53 -10.72
C GLU A 24 15.69 -2.25 -10.53
N PRO A 25 16.81 -1.82 -11.17
CA PRO A 25 18.10 -2.49 -10.99
C PRO A 25 18.69 -2.37 -9.58
N GLN A 26 18.23 -1.41 -8.78
CA GLN A 26 18.78 -1.08 -7.45
C GLN A 26 17.84 -1.50 -6.32
N VAL A 27 16.71 -2.14 -6.61
CA VAL A 27 15.62 -2.41 -5.65
C VAL A 27 16.10 -3.12 -4.38
N HIS A 28 17.03 -4.06 -4.51
CA HIS A 28 17.56 -4.81 -3.38
C HIS A 28 18.45 -3.94 -2.47
N GLN A 29 19.32 -3.12 -3.06
CA GLN A 29 20.20 -2.21 -2.30
C GLN A 29 19.37 -1.22 -1.47
N HIS A 30 18.34 -0.64 -2.06
CA HIS A 30 17.47 0.29 -1.35
C HIS A 30 16.63 -0.39 -0.27
N TYR A 31 16.16 -1.61 -0.50
CA TYR A 31 15.53 -2.41 0.54
C TYR A 31 16.47 -2.60 1.75
N GLN A 32 17.73 -2.97 1.52
CA GLN A 32 18.71 -3.16 2.60
C GLN A 32 18.92 -1.86 3.40
N ALA A 33 19.04 -0.72 2.71
CA ALA A 33 19.17 0.58 3.36
C ALA A 33 17.96 0.91 4.26
N ILE A 34 16.74 0.68 3.77
CA ILE A 34 15.53 0.89 4.57
C ILE A 34 15.46 -0.08 5.75
N ARG A 35 15.79 -1.36 5.53
CA ARG A 35 15.81 -2.37 6.60
C ARG A 35 16.77 -1.99 7.73
N GLN A 36 17.93 -1.43 7.39
CA GLN A 36 18.91 -0.94 8.36
C GLN A 36 18.44 0.30 9.13
N ALA A 37 17.54 1.10 8.56
CA ALA A 37 16.94 2.26 9.22
C ALA A 37 15.84 1.89 10.23
N VAL A 38 15.39 0.63 10.25
CA VAL A 38 14.36 0.16 11.20
C VAL A 38 14.95 0.05 12.61
N ILE A 39 14.34 0.75 13.56
CA ILE A 39 14.72 0.69 14.97
C ILE A 39 13.81 -0.20 15.81
N ARG A 40 12.57 -0.44 15.34
CA ARG A 40 11.58 -1.25 16.04
C ARG A 40 10.83 -2.14 15.05
N TRP A 41 10.66 -3.40 15.43
CA TRP A 41 9.88 -4.38 14.69
C TRP A 41 8.61 -4.76 15.44
N GLU A 42 7.50 -4.85 14.72
CA GLU A 42 6.25 -5.44 15.18
C GLU A 42 5.80 -6.54 14.23
N TYR A 43 4.96 -7.46 14.73
CA TYR A 43 4.56 -8.64 13.98
C TYR A 43 3.07 -8.93 14.17
N SER A 44 2.43 -9.48 13.15
CA SER A 44 1.04 -9.95 13.23
C SER A 44 0.80 -11.20 12.38
N LEU A 45 -0.25 -11.95 12.71
CA LEU A 45 -0.79 -12.96 11.80
C LEU A 45 -1.94 -12.34 11.00
N GLY A 46 -1.71 -12.10 9.71
CA GLY A 46 -2.59 -11.27 8.89
C GLY A 46 -2.28 -9.77 8.99
N PRO A 47 -2.80 -8.95 8.07
CA PRO A 47 -2.47 -7.53 7.99
C PRO A 47 -3.07 -6.74 9.15
N THR A 48 -2.28 -5.84 9.74
CA THR A 48 -2.72 -4.91 10.81
C THR A 48 -2.33 -3.46 10.53
N LEU A 49 -1.26 -3.24 9.76
CA LEU A 49 -0.74 -1.91 9.43
C LEU A 49 -0.40 -1.81 7.94
N GLU A 50 -0.53 -0.60 7.40
CA GLU A 50 -0.36 -0.31 5.98
C GLU A 50 0.35 1.02 5.74
N LEU A 51 1.26 1.06 4.75
CA LEU A 51 2.04 2.26 4.42
C LEU A 51 1.23 3.34 3.69
N ILE A 52 0.22 2.90 2.95
CA ILE A 52 -0.82 3.76 2.39
C ILE A 52 -1.98 3.67 3.38
N PRO A 53 -2.51 4.78 3.93
CA PRO A 53 -3.71 4.71 4.74
C PRO A 53 -4.84 4.01 3.96
N PHE A 54 -5.24 2.85 4.46
CA PHE A 54 -6.35 2.06 3.97
C PHE A 54 -7.51 2.29 4.93
N GLU A 55 -8.68 2.69 4.43
CA GLU A 55 -9.91 2.26 5.09
C GLU A 55 -10.41 0.93 4.47
N ARG A 56 -9.46 0.16 3.90
CA ARG A 56 -9.55 -1.21 3.34
C ARG A 56 -10.14 -1.32 1.92
N LEU A 57 -9.41 -0.87 0.85
CA LEU A 57 -9.69 -1.02 -0.62
C LEU A 57 -10.91 -1.89 -0.90
N ILE A 58 -12.09 -1.29 -0.97
CA ILE A 58 -13.33 -2.05 -0.76
C ILE A 58 -13.70 -2.77 -2.06
N PRO A 59 -13.53 -4.10 -2.11
CA PRO A 59 -14.64 -4.98 -1.78
C PRO A 59 -14.16 -6.27 -1.09
N SER A 60 -14.09 -6.41 0.23
CA SER A 60 -14.91 -5.89 1.30
C SER A 60 -14.11 -6.08 2.60
N VAL A 61 -13.71 -4.96 3.22
CA VAL A 61 -13.27 -4.80 4.62
C VAL A 61 -12.65 -6.07 5.26
N SER A 62 -11.35 -6.28 4.99
CA SER A 62 -10.48 -7.42 5.39
C SER A 62 -10.59 -7.86 6.86
N ARG A 63 -10.21 -9.12 7.20
CA ARG A 63 -9.93 -9.54 8.58
C ARG A 63 -8.58 -8.96 9.01
N GLU A 64 -8.60 -8.01 9.95
CA GLU A 64 -7.36 -7.57 10.59
C GLU A 64 -6.74 -8.70 11.40
N GLY A 65 -5.43 -8.82 11.29
CA GLY A 65 -4.65 -9.62 12.22
C GLY A 65 -4.70 -9.03 13.63
N GLN A 66 -4.03 -9.70 14.57
CA GLN A 66 -3.75 -9.11 15.88
C GLN A 66 -2.23 -8.95 16.01
N PRO A 67 -1.75 -7.82 16.54
CA PRO A 67 -0.35 -7.68 16.92
C PRO A 67 0.05 -8.80 17.87
N LEU A 68 1.21 -9.41 17.62
CA LEU A 68 1.75 -10.48 18.43
C LEU A 68 2.60 -9.89 19.55
N ALA A 69 2.20 -10.12 20.80
CA ALA A 69 3.03 -9.74 21.96
C ALA A 69 4.38 -10.48 21.99
N SER A 70 4.44 -11.71 21.46
CA SER A 70 5.68 -12.46 21.29
C SER A 70 5.63 -13.39 20.06
N LEU A 71 6.79 -13.61 19.44
CA LEU A 71 6.93 -14.48 18.26
C LEU A 71 7.20 -15.92 18.66
N SER A 72 6.15 -16.74 18.68
CA SER A 72 6.29 -18.20 18.82
C SER A 72 6.98 -18.84 17.61
N LYS A 73 7.51 -20.06 17.75
CA LYS A 73 8.06 -20.84 16.63
C LYS A 73 7.03 -21.03 15.50
N ALA A 74 5.80 -21.39 15.85
CA ALA A 74 4.72 -21.56 14.87
C ALA A 74 4.38 -20.25 14.14
N SER A 75 4.40 -19.11 14.84
CA SER A 75 4.20 -17.80 14.22
C SER A 75 5.31 -17.49 13.20
N ARG A 76 6.57 -17.79 13.55
CA ARG A 76 7.73 -17.58 12.67
C ARG A 76 7.70 -18.45 11.41
N GLU A 77 7.09 -19.61 11.48
CA GLU A 77 6.95 -20.56 10.37
C GLU A 77 5.65 -20.36 9.56
N SER A 78 4.80 -19.42 9.98
CA SER A 78 3.54 -19.13 9.29
C SER A 78 3.76 -18.31 8.04
N LYS A 79 3.13 -18.71 6.93
CA LYS A 79 3.04 -17.91 5.69
C LYS A 79 2.22 -16.62 5.88
N ASN A 80 1.37 -16.56 6.91
CA ASN A 80 0.54 -15.39 7.18
C ASN A 80 1.25 -14.35 8.06
N LEU A 81 2.49 -14.62 8.49
CA LEU A 81 3.26 -13.68 9.29
C LEU A 81 3.52 -12.41 8.49
N GLN A 82 3.18 -11.28 9.10
CA GLN A 82 3.53 -9.94 8.64
C GLN A 82 4.55 -9.36 9.61
N ALA A 83 5.55 -8.66 9.08
CA ALA A 83 6.53 -7.92 9.86
C ALA A 83 6.50 -6.44 9.46
N TYR A 84 6.52 -5.57 10.46
CA TYR A 84 6.45 -4.13 10.31
C TYR A 84 7.67 -3.48 10.93
N GLY A 85 8.34 -2.62 10.16
CA GLY A 85 9.52 -1.88 10.59
C GLY A 85 9.21 -0.39 10.74
N PHE A 86 9.59 0.16 11.89
CA PHE A 86 9.40 1.57 12.24
C PHE A 86 10.72 2.31 12.41
N ASP A 87 10.70 3.60 12.08
CA ASP A 87 11.80 4.53 12.32
C ASP A 87 11.79 5.15 13.72
N ALA A 88 12.75 6.04 13.99
CA ALA A 88 12.95 6.72 15.27
C ALA A 88 11.75 7.57 15.70
N ASP A 89 10.98 8.09 14.74
CA ASP A 89 9.79 8.91 14.97
C ASP A 89 8.52 8.07 15.13
N GLY A 90 8.66 6.74 15.13
CA GLY A 90 7.55 5.80 15.23
C GLY A 90 6.72 5.69 13.95
N GLN A 91 7.23 6.15 12.81
CA GLN A 91 6.56 6.01 11.52
C GLN A 91 6.83 4.64 10.93
N LEU A 92 5.78 4.02 10.39
CA LEU A 92 5.92 2.80 9.61
C LEU A 92 6.68 3.11 8.31
N ILE A 93 7.82 2.45 8.10
CA ILE A 93 8.67 2.63 6.92
C ILE A 93 8.82 1.35 6.09
N LEU A 94 8.53 0.19 6.67
CA LEU A 94 8.72 -1.11 6.04
C LEU A 94 7.61 -2.08 6.44
N SER A 95 7.10 -2.85 5.49
CA SER A 95 6.16 -3.95 5.69
C SER A 95 6.62 -5.15 4.86
N ILE A 96 6.69 -6.32 5.48
CA ILE A 96 7.14 -7.56 4.87
C ILE A 96 6.07 -8.62 5.06
N SER A 97 5.72 -9.26 3.95
CA SER A 97 4.75 -10.33 3.87
C SER A 97 5.35 -11.51 3.11
N ARG A 98 4.95 -12.73 3.49
CA ARG A 98 5.50 -13.95 2.90
C ARG A 98 4.51 -14.57 1.93
N PHE A 99 5.04 -15.11 0.84
CA PHE A 99 4.24 -15.93 -0.07
C PHE A 99 4.06 -17.35 0.49
N ASP A 100 5.11 -17.88 1.10
CA ASP A 100 5.16 -19.22 1.66
C ASP A 100 6.00 -19.24 2.96
N LYS A 101 5.96 -20.37 3.68
CA LYS A 101 6.85 -20.60 4.83
C LYS A 101 8.32 -20.72 4.40
N ASP A 102 8.58 -21.21 3.18
CA ASP A 102 9.92 -21.30 2.61
C ASP A 102 10.33 -20.00 1.91
N VAL A 103 10.75 -19.02 2.72
CA VAL A 103 11.17 -17.70 2.26
C VAL A 103 12.41 -17.78 1.34
N THR A 104 13.29 -18.76 1.53
CA THR A 104 14.50 -18.88 0.71
C THR A 104 14.16 -19.20 -0.75
N THR A 105 13.20 -20.12 -0.93
CA THR A 105 12.73 -20.52 -2.26
C THR A 105 11.80 -19.47 -2.87
N TYR A 106 10.85 -18.94 -2.09
CA TYR A 106 9.76 -18.12 -2.62
C TYR A 106 9.94 -16.61 -2.44
N GLY A 107 10.91 -16.15 -1.65
CA GLY A 107 11.13 -14.74 -1.36
C GLY A 107 10.03 -14.10 -0.51
N GLU A 108 10.13 -12.79 -0.34
CA GLU A 108 9.18 -11.97 0.42
C GLU A 108 8.62 -10.84 -0.44
N ASN A 109 7.36 -10.49 -0.20
CA ASN A 109 6.77 -9.26 -0.73
C ASN A 109 7.01 -8.15 0.28
N VAL A 110 7.78 -7.17 -0.15
CA VAL A 110 8.28 -6.08 0.68
C VAL A 110 7.70 -4.77 0.17
N ARG A 111 7.11 -4.00 1.07
CA ARG A 111 6.64 -2.64 0.80
C ARG A 111 7.36 -1.66 1.71
N TYR A 112 7.84 -0.55 1.16
CA TYR A 112 8.52 0.46 1.96
C TYR A 112 8.34 1.88 1.43
N ARG A 113 8.46 2.85 2.33
CA ARG A 113 8.53 4.26 1.98
C ARG A 113 9.95 4.63 1.58
N HIS A 114 10.08 5.41 0.52
CA HIS A 114 11.35 5.97 0.11
C HIS A 114 11.15 7.34 -0.53
N LEU A 115 12.06 8.27 -0.23
CA LEU A 115 12.07 9.60 -0.83
C LEU A 115 12.95 9.57 -2.08
N PHE A 116 12.35 9.74 -3.26
CA PHE A 116 13.09 9.90 -4.52
C PHE A 116 12.98 11.33 -5.02
N ASP A 117 14.10 12.00 -5.18
CA ASP A 117 14.15 13.38 -5.68
C ASP A 117 13.13 14.29 -4.93
N GLY A 118 13.05 14.13 -3.60
CA GLY A 118 12.13 14.86 -2.72
C GLY A 118 10.67 14.37 -2.72
N LYS A 119 10.34 13.29 -3.43
CA LYS A 119 8.97 12.76 -3.54
C LYS A 119 8.81 11.49 -2.71
N ALA A 120 7.77 11.49 -1.87
CA ALA A 120 7.36 10.31 -1.12
C ALA A 120 6.79 9.25 -2.08
N LEU A 121 7.54 8.17 -2.25
CA LEU A 121 7.10 6.98 -2.97
C LEU A 121 6.92 5.82 -2.00
N ILE A 122 6.01 4.94 -2.37
CA ILE A 122 5.85 3.62 -1.77
C ILE A 122 6.26 2.62 -2.82
N VAL A 123 7.32 1.89 -2.49
CA VAL A 123 7.91 0.86 -3.31
C VAL A 123 7.28 -0.46 -2.93
N ASN A 124 6.89 -1.27 -3.92
CA ASN A 124 6.50 -2.65 -3.73
C ASN A 124 7.44 -3.54 -4.52
N ALA A 125 8.07 -4.50 -3.86
CA ALA A 125 9.10 -5.35 -4.43
C ALA A 125 8.94 -6.79 -3.96
N HIS A 126 9.41 -7.70 -4.81
CA HIS A 126 9.65 -9.09 -4.44
C HIS A 126 11.13 -9.25 -4.17
N ILE A 127 11.50 -9.58 -2.93
CA ILE A 127 12.89 -9.65 -2.49
C ILE A 127 13.30 -11.10 -2.20
N TYR A 128 14.48 -11.47 -2.69
CA TYR A 128 15.15 -12.73 -2.38
C TYR A 128 16.47 -12.41 -1.66
N GLU A 129 16.51 -12.57 -0.32
CA GLU A 129 17.72 -12.24 0.45
C GLU A 129 18.93 -13.09 0.05
N ALA A 130 18.71 -14.40 -0.17
CA ALA A 130 19.78 -15.31 -0.58
C ALA A 130 20.19 -15.15 -2.06
N ARG A 131 19.34 -14.54 -2.89
CA ARG A 131 19.53 -14.40 -4.34
C ARG A 131 19.20 -12.97 -4.78
N PRO A 132 19.98 -11.95 -4.39
CA PRO A 132 19.63 -10.54 -4.61
C PRO A 132 19.33 -10.19 -6.06
N ALA A 133 20.03 -10.80 -7.01
CA ALA A 133 19.85 -10.58 -8.45
C ALA A 133 18.47 -11.03 -8.98
N GLU A 134 17.76 -11.90 -8.26
CA GLU A 134 16.38 -12.30 -8.59
C GLU A 134 15.32 -11.36 -8.01
N SER A 135 15.73 -10.40 -7.17
CA SER A 135 14.80 -9.42 -6.59
C SER A 135 14.28 -8.49 -7.69
N ARG A 136 12.99 -8.18 -7.63
CA ARG A 136 12.29 -7.41 -8.67
C ARG A 136 11.39 -6.35 -8.08
N LEU A 137 11.33 -5.21 -8.75
CA LEU A 137 10.35 -4.17 -8.47
C LEU A 137 9.00 -4.58 -9.05
N LEU A 138 7.93 -4.52 -8.26
CA LEU A 138 6.58 -4.87 -8.70
C LEU A 138 5.75 -3.63 -9.03
N SER A 139 5.86 -2.59 -8.20
CA SER A 139 5.21 -1.31 -8.46
C SER A 139 5.90 -0.17 -7.73
N LEU A 140 5.69 1.03 -8.25
CA LEU A 140 5.94 2.28 -7.54
C LEU A 140 4.63 3.02 -7.39
N CYS A 141 4.35 3.51 -6.19
CA CYS A 141 3.22 4.37 -5.90
C CYS A 141 3.71 5.74 -5.45
N TRP A 142 3.27 6.79 -6.13
CA TRP A 142 3.51 8.16 -5.73
C TRP A 142 2.31 8.65 -4.91
N THR A 143 2.59 9.07 -3.67
CA THR A 143 1.61 9.65 -2.77
C THR A 143 1.81 11.16 -2.67
N PHE A 144 0.76 11.94 -2.86
CA PHE A 144 0.81 13.40 -2.67
C PHE A 144 -0.54 13.94 -2.23
N SER A 145 -0.52 15.03 -1.46
CA SER A 145 -1.72 15.73 -1.01
C SER A 145 -1.81 17.09 -1.69
N ALA A 146 -3.03 17.48 -2.06
CA ALA A 146 -3.34 18.80 -2.61
C ALA A 146 -4.71 19.21 -2.05
N ASP A 147 -4.77 20.34 -1.36
CA ASP A 147 -5.97 20.82 -0.67
C ASP A 147 -6.57 19.75 0.26
N ASN A 148 -7.83 19.39 0.05
CA ASN A 148 -8.51 18.32 0.77
C ASN A 148 -8.45 16.96 0.03
N LEU A 149 -7.49 16.77 -0.87
CA LEU A 149 -7.35 15.55 -1.65
C LEU A 149 -6.05 14.82 -1.33
N ASN A 150 -6.14 13.51 -1.12
CA ASN A 150 -4.99 12.62 -1.12
C ASN A 150 -4.98 11.78 -2.40
N HIS A 151 -3.87 11.83 -3.13
CA HIS A 151 -3.68 11.10 -4.37
C HIS A 151 -2.69 9.96 -4.19
N TYR A 152 -3.04 8.82 -4.75
CA TYR A 152 -2.19 7.64 -4.84
C TYR A 152 -2.14 7.21 -6.28
N LEU A 153 -0.98 7.31 -6.91
CA LEU A 153 -0.78 6.92 -8.29
C LEU A 153 0.27 5.81 -8.34
N SER A 154 -0.15 4.61 -8.70
CA SER A 154 0.72 3.44 -8.81
C SER A 154 0.91 3.02 -10.26
N VAL A 155 2.12 2.61 -10.60
CA VAL A 155 2.46 2.02 -11.90
C VAL A 155 3.12 0.65 -11.73
N THR A 156 2.73 -0.26 -12.60
CA THR A 156 3.39 -1.55 -12.87
C THR A 156 3.63 -1.59 -14.37
N PRO A 157 4.78 -1.07 -14.83
CA PRO A 157 5.12 -1.05 -16.25
C PRO A 157 5.03 -2.44 -16.90
N PRO A 158 4.83 -2.51 -18.23
CA PRO A 158 4.78 -1.36 -19.15
C PRO A 158 3.44 -0.63 -19.19
N ASN A 159 2.32 -1.31 -18.89
CA ASN A 159 0.99 -0.81 -19.26
C ASN A 159 0.04 -0.62 -18.08
N ASN A 160 0.34 -1.18 -16.91
CA ASN A 160 -0.61 -1.19 -15.81
C ASN A 160 -0.39 0.00 -14.90
N TRP A 161 -1.50 0.63 -14.52
CA TRP A 161 -1.50 1.67 -13.51
C TRP A 161 -2.81 1.66 -12.74
N TYR A 162 -2.73 2.22 -11.55
CA TYR A 162 -3.81 2.36 -10.61
C TYR A 162 -3.79 3.76 -10.06
N VAL A 163 -4.95 4.39 -9.93
CA VAL A 163 -5.09 5.66 -9.24
C VAL A 163 -6.20 5.56 -8.21
N ARG A 164 -5.96 6.16 -7.05
CA ARG A 164 -6.95 6.47 -6.04
C ARG A 164 -6.85 7.94 -5.69
N VAL A 165 -7.99 8.60 -5.59
CA VAL A 165 -8.10 9.95 -5.05
C VAL A 165 -9.11 9.92 -3.92
N ASP A 166 -8.65 10.24 -2.73
CA ASP A 166 -9.48 10.38 -1.55
C ASP A 166 -9.79 11.85 -1.34
N GLN A 167 -11.08 12.17 -1.20
CA GLN A 167 -11.53 13.48 -0.76
C GLN A 167 -11.73 13.45 0.75
N LEU A 168 -11.04 14.36 1.43
CA LEU A 168 -11.10 14.54 2.86
C LEU A 168 -12.19 15.53 3.27
N GLN A 169 -12.89 15.20 4.35
CA GLN A 169 -13.80 16.07 5.07
C GLN A 169 -13.56 15.86 6.57
N ALA A 170 -13.32 16.96 7.30
CA ALA A 170 -12.97 16.90 8.74
C ALA A 170 -11.84 15.90 9.07
N GLY A 171 -10.85 15.79 8.18
CA GLY A 171 -9.69 14.90 8.36
C GLY A 171 -9.93 13.42 8.00
N ARG A 172 -11.10 13.06 7.49
CA ARG A 172 -11.47 11.67 7.12
C ARG A 172 -11.82 11.55 5.66
N VAL A 173 -11.69 10.35 5.09
CA VAL A 173 -12.04 10.09 3.70
C VAL A 173 -13.56 10.06 3.55
N ALA A 174 -14.15 11.12 3.01
CA ALA A 174 -15.60 11.16 2.74
C ALA A 174 -15.95 10.42 1.45
N ARG A 175 -15.08 10.54 0.44
CA ARG A 175 -15.25 9.91 -0.88
C ARG A 175 -13.92 9.39 -1.39
N ALA A 176 -13.94 8.24 -2.04
CA ALA A 176 -12.79 7.70 -2.74
C ALA A 176 -13.15 7.38 -4.19
N SER A 177 -12.41 7.95 -5.14
CA SER A 177 -12.49 7.61 -6.57
C SER A 177 -11.30 6.74 -6.95
N THR A 178 -11.54 5.58 -7.53
CA THR A 178 -10.48 4.64 -7.91
C THR A 178 -10.66 4.06 -9.30
N PHE A 179 -9.54 3.83 -9.97
CA PHE A 179 -9.50 3.22 -11.29
C PHE A 179 -8.19 2.44 -11.47
N ALA A 180 -8.29 1.28 -12.11
CA ALA A 180 -7.15 0.53 -12.63
C ALA A 180 -7.32 0.31 -14.13
N THR A 181 -6.22 0.21 -14.86
CA THR A 181 -6.25 -0.05 -16.32
C THR A 181 -6.99 -1.31 -16.72
N SER A 182 -7.05 -2.31 -15.83
CA SER A 182 -7.79 -3.56 -16.07
C SER A 182 -9.29 -3.45 -15.84
N TRP A 183 -9.79 -2.30 -15.38
CA TRP A 183 -11.20 -2.11 -15.04
C TRP A 183 -11.96 -1.45 -16.18
N PHE A 184 -13.23 -1.85 -16.35
CA PHE A 184 -14.11 -1.26 -17.37
C PHE A 184 -14.47 0.20 -17.08
N LYS A 185 -14.61 0.57 -15.81
CA LYS A 185 -14.97 1.92 -15.38
C LYS A 185 -14.36 2.26 -14.02
N GLN A 186 -14.26 3.56 -13.77
CA GLN A 186 -13.96 4.10 -12.45
C GLN A 186 -15.03 3.67 -11.44
N LEU A 187 -14.61 3.41 -10.20
CA LEU A 187 -15.49 3.19 -9.06
C LEU A 187 -15.38 4.37 -8.10
N ASP A 188 -16.54 4.86 -7.68
CA ASP A 188 -16.67 5.91 -6.68
C ASP A 188 -17.32 5.32 -5.43
N TYR A 189 -16.68 5.55 -4.29
CA TYR A 189 -17.12 5.11 -2.98
C TYR A 189 -17.47 6.32 -2.15
N ASP A 190 -18.63 6.28 -1.50
CA ASP A 190 -19.01 7.25 -0.47
C ASP A 190 -18.96 6.55 0.89
N LEU A 191 -18.26 7.17 1.86
CA LEU A 191 -17.98 6.59 3.17
C LEU A 191 -18.81 7.31 4.24
N GLY A 192 -19.61 6.55 4.97
CA GLY A 192 -20.43 7.03 6.09
C GLY A 192 -19.79 6.66 7.42
N TYR A 193 -19.88 7.58 8.38
CA TYR A 193 -19.35 7.40 9.73
C TYR A 193 -20.45 7.61 10.77
N ASP A 194 -20.36 6.85 11.87
CA ASP A 194 -21.23 7.02 13.02
C ASP A 194 -20.80 8.21 13.89
N PRO A 195 -21.60 8.66 14.88
CA PRO A 195 -21.26 9.80 15.74
C PRO A 195 -19.96 9.60 16.54
N ASP A 196 -19.62 8.35 16.86
CA ASP A 196 -18.35 7.95 17.49
C ASP A 196 -17.15 8.04 16.51
N GLN A 197 -17.40 8.51 15.29
CA GLN A 197 -16.45 8.69 14.21
C GLN A 197 -15.88 7.38 13.65
N SER A 198 -16.53 6.25 13.87
CA SER A 198 -16.14 4.99 13.26
C SER A 198 -16.81 4.81 11.89
N LEU A 199 -16.12 4.15 10.94
CA LEU A 199 -16.68 3.85 9.63
C LEU A 199 -17.88 2.90 9.79
N SER A 200 -19.03 3.31 9.29
CA SER A 200 -20.29 2.59 9.47
C SER A 200 -20.89 2.08 8.18
N THR A 201 -20.73 2.81 7.06
CA THR A 201 -21.26 2.39 5.75
C THR A 201 -20.31 2.75 4.63
N VAL A 202 -20.37 1.96 3.56
CA VAL A 202 -19.70 2.24 2.30
C VAL A 202 -20.70 2.00 1.16
N MET A 203 -20.90 3.03 0.35
CA MET A 203 -21.79 3.01 -0.80
C MET A 203 -20.98 3.02 -2.10
N ILE A 204 -21.49 2.36 -3.15
CA ILE A 204 -21.01 2.51 -4.53
C ILE A 204 -22.19 3.01 -5.36
N GLY A 205 -22.20 4.31 -5.67
CA GLY A 205 -23.40 4.97 -6.18
C GLY A 205 -24.55 4.81 -5.18
N GLU A 206 -25.68 4.26 -5.62
CA GLU A 206 -26.86 4.05 -4.77
C GLU A 206 -26.86 2.70 -4.04
N HIS A 207 -25.83 1.86 -4.23
CA HIS A 207 -25.78 0.51 -3.67
C HIS A 207 -24.95 0.45 -2.38
N LEU A 208 -25.54 -0.09 -1.32
CA LEU A 208 -24.81 -0.41 -0.08
C LEU A 208 -23.83 -1.55 -0.36
N HIS A 209 -22.55 -1.24 -0.26
CA HIS A 209 -21.49 -2.21 -0.50
C HIS A 209 -21.04 -2.89 0.79
N TRP A 210 -20.92 -2.12 1.88
CA TRP A 210 -20.55 -2.65 3.19
C TRP A 210 -21.23 -1.83 4.28
N GLN A 211 -21.58 -2.52 5.36
CA GLN A 211 -22.06 -1.91 6.59
C GLN A 211 -21.42 -2.61 7.78
N ARG A 212 -21.10 -1.85 8.82
CA ARG A 212 -20.63 -2.40 10.08
C ARG A 212 -21.73 -3.27 10.69
N GLY A 213 -21.41 -4.53 10.97
CA GLY A 213 -22.30 -5.41 11.73
C GLY A 213 -22.53 -4.85 13.13
N SER A 214 -23.78 -4.92 13.59
CA SER A 214 -24.20 -4.56 14.97
C SER A 214 -23.51 -5.40 16.03
#